data_AF-A0A1H8U9Y1-F1
#
_entry.id   AF-A0A1H8U9Y1-F1
#
_cell.length_a   1.000
_cell.length_b   1.000
_cell.length_c   1.000
_cell.angle_alpha   90.00
_cell.angle_beta   90.00
_cell.angle_gamma   90.00
#
_symmetry.space_group_name_H-M   'P 1'
#
loop_
_entity.id
_entity.type
_entity.pdbx_description
1 polymer ?
#
loop_
_entity_poly.entity_id
_entity_poly.type
_entity_poly.pdbx_seq_one_letter_code
_entity_poly.pdbx_strand_id
1 'polypeptide(L)'
;MSSLSKAPSQNKSPRPVDLRIQLGDYFKFPFRERVLDSESNTTAAIYFLRSHVEEIAAAYDINPSGKTKRHLYDAIREEIGRPPQDGKPFSQDDLLALVYDLGLTPRREPALVTELYDLSGAPVGGKHLYTLLEAAYVDVILGGNDGQRMFWPSRIQPVHEATGSYRDACSEYIVDSSFKDESINNTDALDTAADLGADAVVLADVWHDMKATVDALVDGVAHFESHEYDGEVILPLQPPFGECADRLLDHGISDFAFAIGGLKNENTDQPKLSAAREVRAVIGDDAHLHGLGFGLTPPLATAIRDDPDLLDSLDYSTPIRDFDTSVKAGDERLSVVAAQASSRLIEDVRLVTPFAQDATTQQHLGAFGDD
;
A
#
# COMPACT_ATOMS: atom_id res chain seq x y z
N MET A 1 -4.52 14.75 52.20
CA MET A 1 -3.65 14.77 51.00
C MET A 1 -3.03 13.39 50.84
N SER A 2 -3.76 12.46 50.21
CA SER A 2 -3.28 11.11 49.89
C SER A 2 -3.08 11.05 48.38
N SER A 3 -1.82 10.96 47.94
CA SER A 3 -1.44 10.86 46.53
C SER A 3 -1.50 9.41 46.07
N LEU A 4 -2.51 9.07 45.27
CA LEU A 4 -2.57 7.79 44.55
C LEU A 4 -1.66 7.87 43.32
N SER A 5 -0.53 7.16 43.36
CA SER A 5 0.29 6.88 42.19
C SER A 5 -0.44 5.89 41.29
N LYS A 6 -0.77 6.29 40.05
CA LYS A 6 -1.25 5.36 39.03
C LYS A 6 -0.11 4.42 38.62
N ALA A 7 -0.37 3.11 38.71
CA ALA A 7 0.52 2.09 38.18
C ALA A 7 0.63 2.20 36.64
N PRO A 8 1.80 1.92 36.05
CA PRO A 8 1.98 1.97 34.59
C PRO A 8 1.06 0.94 33.92
N SER A 9 0.43 1.37 32.82
CA SER A 9 -0.50 0.54 32.05
C SER A 9 0.20 -0.68 31.48
N GLN A 10 -0.47 -1.83 31.56
CA GLN A 10 -0.01 -3.11 31.05
C GLN A 10 0.46 -3.01 29.59
N ASN A 11 1.67 -3.49 29.31
CA ASN A 11 2.20 -3.72 27.96
C ASN A 11 1.17 -4.52 27.15
N LYS A 12 0.61 -3.91 26.09
CA LYS A 12 -0.15 -4.65 25.08
C LYS A 12 0.81 -5.65 24.45
N SER A 13 0.50 -6.93 24.51
CA SER A 13 1.25 -7.97 23.80
C SER A 13 1.26 -7.64 22.29
N PRO A 14 2.41 -7.74 21.60
CA PRO A 14 2.45 -7.55 20.15
C PRO A 14 1.47 -8.50 19.47
N ARG A 15 0.75 -8.00 18.45
CA ARG A 15 -0.27 -8.78 17.74
C ARG A 15 0.38 -9.87 16.86
N PRO A 16 -0.30 -11.01 16.66
CA PRO A 16 0.21 -12.13 15.86
C PRO A 16 0.37 -11.74 14.37
N VAL A 17 1.55 -12.00 13.80
CA VAL A 17 1.84 -11.88 12.36
C VAL A 17 1.18 -13.05 11.60
N ASP A 18 0.51 -12.79 10.47
CA ASP A 18 0.02 -13.86 9.58
C ASP A 18 1.12 -14.37 8.66
N LEU A 19 1.93 -15.27 9.21
CA LEU A 19 3.10 -15.86 8.56
C LEU A 19 2.75 -16.77 7.37
N ARG A 20 1.45 -17.05 7.13
CA ARG A 20 1.00 -17.90 6.02
C ARG A 20 1.11 -17.20 4.68
N ILE A 21 0.80 -15.91 4.63
CA ILE A 21 0.83 -15.13 3.38
C ILE A 21 2.26 -15.09 2.85
N GLN A 22 3.23 -14.83 3.72
CA GLN A 22 4.64 -14.80 3.34
C GLN A 22 5.14 -16.15 2.81
N LEU A 23 4.77 -17.24 3.48
CA LEU A 23 5.07 -18.58 2.97
C LEU A 23 4.30 -18.86 1.67
N GLY A 24 3.08 -18.33 1.53
CA GLY A 24 2.27 -18.40 0.33
C GLY A 24 2.91 -17.71 -0.86
N ASP A 25 3.46 -16.51 -0.66
CA ASP A 25 4.17 -15.76 -1.70
C ASP A 25 5.46 -16.46 -2.09
N TYR A 26 6.25 -16.91 -1.09
CA TYR A 26 7.51 -17.61 -1.31
C TYR A 26 7.34 -18.92 -2.08
N PHE A 27 6.36 -19.74 -1.69
CA PHE A 27 6.08 -21.03 -2.31
C PHE A 27 4.97 -20.98 -3.38
N LYS A 28 4.47 -19.79 -3.73
CA LYS A 28 3.35 -19.59 -4.68
C LYS A 28 2.11 -20.46 -4.36
N PHE A 29 1.81 -20.65 -3.07
CA PHE A 29 0.60 -21.38 -2.66
C PHE A 29 -0.64 -20.56 -3.01
N PRO A 30 -1.64 -21.13 -3.71
CA PRO A 30 -2.94 -20.49 -3.83
C PRO A 30 -3.66 -20.63 -2.49
N PHE A 31 -3.38 -19.75 -1.53
CA PHE A 31 -4.21 -19.60 -0.34
C PHE A 31 -5.55 -18.97 -0.75
N ARG A 32 -6.43 -19.76 -1.37
CA ARG A 32 -7.84 -19.40 -1.51
C ARG A 32 -8.45 -19.44 -0.12
N GLU A 33 -9.13 -18.34 0.24
CA GLU A 33 -10.01 -18.08 1.39
C GLU A 33 -10.04 -19.16 2.50
N ARG A 34 -9.80 -18.73 3.76
CA ARG A 34 -9.87 -19.54 5.00
C ARG A 34 -10.80 -20.76 4.86
N VAL A 35 -10.22 -21.97 4.80
CA VAL A 35 -10.98 -23.18 5.13
C VAL A 35 -11.16 -23.17 6.65
N LEU A 36 -12.22 -22.50 7.11
CA LEU A 36 -12.73 -22.68 8.47
C LEU A 36 -13.34 -24.08 8.53
N ASP A 37 -12.62 -25.02 9.13
CA ASP A 37 -13.28 -26.21 9.69
C ASP A 37 -14.09 -25.72 10.90
N SER A 38 -15.42 -25.82 10.80
CA SER A 38 -16.38 -25.12 11.65
C SER A 38 -16.50 -25.64 13.08
N GLU A 39 -15.55 -26.45 13.57
CA GLU A 39 -15.64 -27.10 14.89
C GLU A 39 -14.46 -26.83 15.85
N SER A 40 -13.46 -26.02 15.48
CA SER A 40 -12.26 -25.81 16.33
C SER A 40 -12.28 -24.48 17.11
N ASN A 41 -12.78 -24.51 18.35
CA ASN A 41 -12.70 -23.39 19.32
C ASN A 41 -11.33 -23.27 20.05
N THR A 42 -10.26 -23.86 19.51
CA THR A 42 -8.91 -23.79 20.09
C THR A 42 -7.94 -23.25 19.06
N THR A 43 -7.15 -22.23 19.43
CA THR A 43 -5.97 -21.67 18.73
C THR A 43 -5.72 -22.31 17.36
N ALA A 44 -6.19 -21.63 16.31
CA ALA A 44 -6.26 -22.11 14.94
C ALA A 44 -4.98 -22.84 14.51
N ALA A 45 -5.02 -24.18 14.53
CA ALA A 45 -4.00 -24.98 13.87
C ALA A 45 -4.04 -24.62 12.38
N ILE A 46 -2.91 -24.20 11.82
CA ILE A 46 -2.84 -23.79 10.42
C ILE A 46 -2.64 -25.05 9.59
N TYR A 47 -3.68 -25.41 8.83
CA TYR A 47 -3.66 -26.60 7.98
C TYR A 47 -3.16 -26.25 6.57
N PHE A 48 -1.97 -26.72 6.22
CA PHE A 48 -1.46 -26.71 4.85
C PHE A 48 -2.06 -27.87 4.04
N LEU A 49 -2.24 -27.75 2.72
CA LEU A 49 -2.49 -28.94 1.89
C LEU A 49 -1.27 -29.85 1.93
N ARG A 50 -1.46 -31.15 1.64
CA ARG A 50 -0.32 -32.09 1.59
C ARG A 50 0.76 -31.62 0.61
N SER A 51 0.36 -31.16 -0.57
CA SER A 51 1.27 -30.60 -1.58
C SER A 51 2.08 -29.42 -1.05
N HIS A 52 1.47 -28.51 -0.28
CA HIS A 52 2.19 -27.39 0.30
C HIS A 52 3.24 -27.85 1.32
N VAL A 53 2.91 -28.85 2.15
CA VAL A 53 3.88 -29.43 3.11
C VAL A 53 5.01 -30.14 2.37
N GLU A 54 4.72 -30.81 1.25
CA GLU A 54 5.75 -31.43 0.40
C GLU A 54 6.67 -30.41 -0.26
N GLU A 55 6.15 -29.23 -0.64
CA GLU A 55 6.94 -28.14 -1.20
C GLU A 55 7.82 -27.46 -0.15
N ILE A 56 7.29 -27.21 1.06
CA ILE A 56 8.11 -26.75 2.19
C ILE A 56 9.20 -27.79 2.49
N ALA A 57 8.86 -29.09 2.55
CA ALA A 57 9.83 -30.16 2.76
C ALA A 57 10.93 -30.17 1.69
N ALA A 58 10.59 -29.89 0.43
CA ALA A 58 11.56 -29.84 -0.66
C ALA A 58 12.56 -28.69 -0.52
N ALA A 59 12.16 -27.53 0.04
CA ALA A 59 13.09 -26.43 0.34
C ALA A 59 14.15 -26.79 1.41
N TYR A 60 13.91 -27.87 2.15
CA TYR A 60 14.79 -28.42 3.18
C TYR A 60 15.45 -29.75 2.75
N ASP A 61 15.44 -30.07 1.46
CA ASP A 61 15.95 -31.35 0.92
C ASP A 61 15.31 -32.62 1.56
N ILE A 62 14.12 -32.48 2.15
CA ILE A 62 13.41 -33.59 2.79
C ILE A 62 12.61 -34.36 1.73
N ASN A 63 13.04 -35.59 1.42
CA ASN A 63 12.31 -36.45 0.48
C ASN A 63 10.92 -36.85 1.01
N PRO A 64 9.82 -36.52 0.31
CA PRO A 64 8.46 -36.84 0.75
C PRO A 64 8.03 -38.28 0.45
N SER A 65 8.76 -39.02 -0.40
CA SER A 65 8.40 -40.37 -0.80
C SER A 65 8.32 -41.32 0.40
N GLY A 66 7.19 -42.01 0.55
CA GLY A 66 6.94 -42.92 1.67
C GLY A 66 6.63 -42.23 3.01
N LYS A 67 6.68 -40.90 3.08
CA LYS A 67 6.29 -40.14 4.27
C LYS A 67 4.80 -39.78 4.23
N THR A 68 4.17 -39.79 5.39
CA THR A 68 2.82 -39.22 5.56
C THR A 68 2.96 -37.72 5.79
N LYS A 69 1.89 -36.95 5.60
CA LYS A 69 1.86 -35.51 5.92
C LYS A 69 2.28 -35.22 7.38
N ARG A 70 1.92 -36.11 8.31
CA ARG A 70 2.33 -36.05 9.72
C ARG A 70 3.86 -36.18 9.88
N HIS A 71 4.45 -37.16 9.21
CA HIS A 71 5.91 -37.35 9.21
C HIS A 71 6.66 -36.17 8.56
N LEU A 72 6.05 -35.50 7.58
CA LEU A 72 6.63 -34.32 6.96
C LEU A 72 6.64 -33.11 7.92
N TYR A 73 5.56 -32.86 8.66
CA TYR A 73 5.55 -31.79 9.66
C TYR A 73 6.66 -31.94 10.69
N ASP A 74 6.87 -33.15 11.21
CA ASP A 74 7.91 -33.41 12.19
C ASP A 74 9.32 -33.30 11.59
N ALA A 75 9.53 -33.81 10.37
CA ALA A 75 10.81 -33.67 9.69
C ALA A 75 11.18 -32.20 9.40
N ILE A 76 10.20 -31.38 8.98
CA ILE A 76 10.44 -29.94 8.76
C ILE A 76 10.75 -29.25 10.10
N ARG A 77 10.06 -29.61 11.19
CA ARG A 77 10.37 -29.06 12.53
C ARG A 77 11.79 -29.35 12.94
N GLU A 78 12.25 -30.59 12.75
CA GLU A 78 13.61 -30.98 13.08
C GLU A 78 14.64 -30.12 12.33
N GLU A 79 14.40 -29.83 11.05
CA GLU A 79 15.29 -29.00 10.24
C GLU A 79 15.38 -27.55 10.72
N ILE A 80 14.25 -26.93 11.07
CA ILE A 80 14.19 -25.57 11.62
C ILE A 80 14.54 -25.50 13.12
N GLY A 81 15.16 -26.55 13.68
CA GLY A 81 15.61 -26.59 15.07
C GLY A 81 14.48 -26.66 16.12
N ARG A 82 13.31 -27.17 15.74
CA ARG A 82 12.13 -27.33 16.60
C ARG A 82 11.88 -28.81 16.92
N PRO A 83 11.40 -29.15 18.13
CA PRO A 83 11.11 -30.55 18.47
C PRO A 83 9.88 -31.06 17.69
N PRO A 84 9.87 -32.34 17.28
CA PRO A 84 8.71 -32.96 16.64
C PRO A 84 7.49 -32.93 17.57
N GLN A 85 6.28 -32.89 17.01
CA GLN A 85 5.03 -32.77 17.77
C GLN A 85 4.00 -33.84 17.38
N ASP A 86 4.45 -35.08 17.19
CA ASP A 86 3.62 -36.22 16.80
C ASP A 86 2.76 -35.94 15.55
N GLY A 87 3.31 -35.19 14.60
CA GLY A 87 2.67 -34.85 13.34
C GLY A 87 1.54 -33.83 13.45
N LYS A 88 1.48 -33.06 14.54
CA LYS A 88 0.57 -31.90 14.63
C LYS A 88 0.90 -30.88 13.53
N PRO A 89 -0.11 -30.18 12.97
CA PRO A 89 0.12 -29.06 12.06
C PRO A 89 1.04 -28.00 12.67
N PHE A 90 1.67 -27.16 11.84
CA PHE A 90 2.53 -26.09 12.32
C PHE A 90 1.77 -25.14 13.25
N SER A 91 2.40 -24.86 14.39
CA SER A 91 1.99 -23.78 15.29
C SER A 91 2.49 -22.44 14.75
N GLN A 92 2.01 -21.33 15.31
CA GLN A 92 2.50 -20.00 14.92
C GLN A 92 4.01 -19.85 15.13
N ASP A 93 4.55 -20.39 16.22
CA ASP A 93 5.99 -20.38 16.48
C ASP A 93 6.77 -21.19 15.43
N ASP A 94 6.19 -22.30 14.95
CA ASP A 94 6.83 -23.11 13.90
C ASP A 94 6.86 -22.34 12.58
N LEU A 95 5.79 -21.60 12.25
CA LEU A 95 5.78 -20.75 11.06
C LEU A 95 6.76 -19.59 11.18
N LEU A 96 6.94 -19.05 12.39
CA LEU A 96 7.87 -17.94 12.60
C LEU A 96 9.31 -18.44 12.43
N ALA A 97 9.61 -19.61 12.98
CA ALA A 97 10.89 -20.28 12.76
C ALA A 97 11.12 -20.57 11.26
N LEU A 98 10.11 -21.08 10.54
CA LEU A 98 10.18 -21.30 9.10
C LEU A 98 10.52 -20.01 8.32
N VAL A 99 9.81 -18.92 8.62
CA VAL A 99 10.03 -17.62 7.96
C VAL A 99 11.46 -17.13 8.21
N TYR A 100 11.93 -17.17 9.46
CA TYR A 100 13.30 -16.76 9.76
C TYR A 100 14.37 -17.66 9.12
N ASP A 101 14.17 -18.98 9.14
CA ASP A 101 15.15 -19.94 8.60
C ASP A 101 15.25 -19.85 7.07
N LEU A 102 14.13 -19.56 6.39
CA LEU A 102 14.09 -19.24 4.96
C LEU A 102 14.67 -17.84 4.63
N GLY A 103 15.16 -17.09 5.62
CA GLY A 103 15.67 -15.73 5.42
C GLY A 103 14.58 -14.71 5.06
N LEU A 104 13.32 -15.03 5.33
CA LEU A 104 12.20 -14.12 5.10
C LEU A 104 12.03 -13.19 6.31
N THR A 105 11.79 -11.92 6.04
CA THR A 105 11.47 -10.95 7.09
C THR A 105 9.97 -11.01 7.38
N PRO A 106 9.55 -11.24 8.64
CA PRO A 106 8.15 -11.20 9.01
C PRO A 106 7.52 -9.83 8.70
N ARG A 107 6.85 -9.71 7.55
CA ARG A 107 5.97 -8.57 7.25
C ARG A 107 4.83 -8.54 8.26
N ARG A 108 4.76 -7.50 9.08
CA ARG A 108 3.56 -7.23 9.87
C ARG A 108 2.43 -6.97 8.89
N GLU A 109 1.30 -7.67 9.04
CA GLU A 109 0.08 -7.18 8.37
C GLU A 109 -0.14 -5.73 8.84
N PRO A 110 -0.45 -4.81 7.92
CA PRO A 110 -1.03 -3.53 8.30
C PRO A 110 -2.22 -3.81 9.22
N ALA A 111 -2.33 -3.07 10.32
CA ALA A 111 -3.12 -3.43 11.49
C ALA A 111 -4.66 -3.53 11.28
N LEU A 112 -5.16 -3.51 10.04
CA LEU A 112 -6.55 -3.17 9.72
C LEU A 112 -7.27 -4.06 8.69
N VAL A 113 -6.60 -5.02 8.02
CA VAL A 113 -7.31 -5.82 6.98
C VAL A 113 -8.09 -7.00 7.57
N THR A 114 -7.75 -7.45 8.78
CA THR A 114 -8.35 -8.66 9.39
C THR A 114 -9.54 -8.40 10.33
N GLU A 115 -10.06 -7.17 10.52
CA GLU A 115 -11.16 -6.93 11.48
C GLU A 115 -12.31 -6.04 10.97
N LEU A 116 -12.75 -6.22 9.72
CA LEU A 116 -14.12 -5.86 9.32
C LEU A 116 -14.90 -7.12 8.91
N TYR A 117 -14.91 -8.08 9.83
CA TYR A 117 -15.81 -9.22 9.77
C TYR A 117 -17.20 -8.79 10.24
N ASP A 118 -18.26 -9.15 9.51
CA ASP A 118 -19.61 -9.08 10.07
C ASP A 118 -19.76 -10.12 11.22
N LEU A 119 -20.92 -10.13 11.88
CA LEU A 119 -21.23 -11.09 12.95
C LEU A 119 -21.15 -12.57 12.51
N SER A 120 -20.99 -12.86 11.21
CA SER A 120 -20.82 -14.20 10.65
C SER A 120 -19.36 -14.60 10.40
N GLY A 121 -18.39 -13.69 10.59
CA GLY A 121 -16.98 -13.97 10.31
C GLY A 121 -16.60 -13.86 8.83
N ALA A 122 -17.41 -13.18 8.00
CA ALA A 122 -17.10 -12.86 6.60
C ALA A 122 -16.56 -11.43 6.45
N PRO A 123 -15.48 -11.19 5.67
CA PRO A 123 -14.90 -9.85 5.54
C PRO A 123 -15.80 -9.02 4.60
N VAL A 124 -16.66 -8.17 5.16
CA VAL A 124 -17.70 -7.49 4.35
C VAL A 124 -17.24 -6.10 3.89
N GLY A 125 -16.54 -5.34 4.72
CA GLY A 125 -16.11 -3.98 4.36
C GLY A 125 -14.88 -3.95 3.44
N GLY A 126 -13.83 -4.70 3.80
CA GLY A 126 -12.57 -4.70 3.06
C GLY A 126 -12.71 -5.30 1.66
N LYS A 127 -13.43 -6.41 1.51
CA LYS A 127 -13.56 -7.11 0.21
C LYS A 127 -14.14 -6.22 -0.87
N HIS A 128 -15.19 -5.46 -0.57
CA HIS A 128 -15.81 -4.55 -1.54
C HIS A 128 -14.90 -3.38 -1.92
N LEU A 129 -14.14 -2.83 -0.96
CA LEU A 129 -13.15 -1.80 -1.23
C LEU A 129 -12.05 -2.33 -2.15
N TYR A 130 -11.47 -3.50 -1.84
CA TYR A 130 -10.43 -4.10 -2.67
C TYR A 130 -10.93 -4.45 -4.07
N THR A 131 -12.12 -5.05 -4.21
CA THR A 131 -12.72 -5.30 -5.52
C THR A 131 -12.92 -4.02 -6.33
N LEU A 132 -13.26 -2.91 -5.66
CA LEU A 132 -13.40 -1.62 -6.33
C LEU A 132 -12.04 -1.07 -6.79
N LEU A 133 -11.03 -1.13 -5.93
CA LEU A 133 -9.68 -0.64 -6.23
C LEU A 133 -9.01 -1.48 -7.31
N GLU A 134 -9.10 -2.82 -7.24
CA GLU A 134 -8.62 -3.74 -8.29
C GLU A 134 -9.31 -3.51 -9.65
N ALA A 135 -10.52 -2.97 -9.65
CA ALA A 135 -11.25 -2.65 -10.86
C ALA A 135 -10.98 -1.21 -11.36
N ALA A 136 -10.25 -0.38 -10.61
CA ALA A 136 -9.88 0.94 -11.06
C ALA A 136 -8.81 0.84 -12.15
N TYR A 137 -8.88 1.73 -13.13
CA TYR A 137 -7.88 1.84 -14.19
C TYR A 137 -6.60 2.56 -13.73
N VAL A 138 -6.61 3.13 -12.52
CA VAL A 138 -5.49 3.90 -11.95
C VAL A 138 -5.47 3.66 -10.44
N ASP A 139 -4.28 3.56 -9.86
CA ASP A 139 -4.12 3.46 -8.41
C ASP A 139 -4.37 4.82 -7.75
N VAL A 140 -5.32 4.84 -6.80
CA VAL A 140 -5.68 6.04 -6.06
C VAL A 140 -4.99 6.03 -4.70
N ILE A 141 -3.93 6.81 -4.59
CA ILE A 141 -3.08 6.90 -3.41
C ILE A 141 -3.61 8.00 -2.49
N LEU A 142 -3.77 7.70 -1.21
CA LEU A 142 -4.24 8.69 -0.24
C LEU A 142 -3.08 9.54 0.27
N GLY A 143 -3.15 10.84 0.01
CA GLY A 143 -2.29 11.84 0.63
C GLY A 143 -2.99 12.55 1.80
N GLY A 144 -2.23 12.89 2.84
CA GLY A 144 -2.67 13.82 3.90
C GLY A 144 -3.00 13.20 5.26
N ASN A 145 -3.24 14.08 6.22
CA ASN A 145 -3.24 13.76 7.64
C ASN A 145 -4.65 13.59 8.21
N ASP A 146 -5.02 12.35 8.52
CA ASP A 146 -6.29 11.96 9.17
C ASP A 146 -6.09 11.57 10.65
N GLY A 147 -4.86 11.73 11.15
CA GLY A 147 -4.43 11.25 12.45
C GLY A 147 -4.48 9.73 12.58
N GLN A 148 -4.19 9.00 11.49
CA GLN A 148 -4.02 7.54 11.47
C GLN A 148 -5.31 6.77 11.82
N ARG A 149 -6.48 7.31 11.45
CA ARG A 149 -7.79 6.74 11.83
C ARG A 149 -8.45 5.94 10.71
N MET A 150 -7.98 6.12 9.49
CA MET A 150 -8.44 5.44 8.29
C MET A 150 -7.32 4.54 7.79
N PHE A 151 -7.68 3.28 7.50
CA PHE A 151 -6.89 2.44 6.63
C PHE A 151 -7.19 2.79 5.18
N TRP A 152 -6.15 2.92 4.36
CA TRP A 152 -6.27 2.99 2.91
C TRP A 152 -5.12 2.20 2.28
N PRO A 153 -5.34 1.38 1.24
CA PRO A 153 -4.30 0.46 0.77
C PRO A 153 -2.97 1.11 0.42
N SER A 154 -2.97 2.25 -0.27
CA SER A 154 -1.75 2.96 -0.66
C SER A 154 -1.74 4.39 -0.13
N ARG A 155 -0.73 4.78 0.64
CA ARG A 155 -0.63 6.11 1.23
C ARG A 155 0.67 6.80 0.88
N ILE A 156 0.63 8.12 0.77
CA ILE A 156 1.79 8.97 0.60
C ILE A 156 1.83 10.06 1.69
N GLN A 157 3.01 10.31 2.27
CA GLN A 157 3.22 11.39 3.24
C GLN A 157 4.54 12.11 2.97
N PRO A 158 4.60 13.44 3.16
CA PRO A 158 5.86 14.15 3.12
C PRO A 158 6.77 13.70 4.28
N VAL A 159 8.09 13.74 4.11
CA VAL A 159 9.10 13.32 5.11
C VAL A 159 8.78 13.80 6.52
N HIS A 160 8.42 15.09 6.69
CA HIS A 160 8.15 15.68 7.99
C HIS A 160 6.80 15.26 8.63
N GLU A 161 5.91 14.61 7.88
CA GLU A 161 4.66 14.00 8.39
C GLU A 161 4.71 12.46 8.40
N ALA A 162 5.75 11.87 7.79
CA ALA A 162 5.91 10.42 7.69
C ALA A 162 6.18 9.80 9.06
N THR A 163 5.43 8.75 9.41
CA THR A 163 5.57 8.05 10.70
C THR A 163 5.25 6.58 10.56
N GLY A 164 5.81 5.74 11.44
CA GLY A 164 5.52 4.30 11.44
C GLY A 164 4.03 3.97 11.65
N SER A 165 3.27 4.84 12.34
CA SER A 165 1.84 4.64 12.50
C SER A 165 1.03 4.92 11.23
N TYR A 166 1.53 5.76 10.33
CA TYR A 166 0.94 5.91 8.99
C TYR A 166 1.27 4.71 8.10
N ARG A 167 2.52 4.21 8.17
CA ARG A 167 2.93 2.96 7.52
C ARG A 167 2.04 1.78 7.95
N ASP A 168 1.80 1.63 9.25
CA ASP A 168 0.95 0.56 9.80
C ASP A 168 -0.54 0.67 9.38
N ALA A 169 -0.95 1.82 8.81
CA ALA A 169 -2.31 2.12 8.38
C ALA A 169 -2.52 2.01 6.84
N CYS A 170 -1.61 1.34 6.13
CA CYS A 170 -1.69 1.03 4.71
C CYS A 170 -0.91 -0.22 4.35
N SER A 171 -1.19 -0.81 3.18
CA SER A 171 -0.39 -1.92 2.64
C SER A 171 0.86 -1.40 1.94
N GLU A 172 0.69 -0.31 1.19
CA GLU A 172 1.73 0.38 0.43
C GLU A 172 1.93 1.78 0.99
N TYR A 173 3.18 2.17 1.21
CA TYR A 173 3.54 3.44 1.83
C TYR A 173 4.66 4.11 1.05
N ILE A 174 4.39 5.36 0.70
CA ILE A 174 5.27 6.20 -0.09
C ILE A 174 5.73 7.39 0.77
N VAL A 175 7.04 7.61 0.82
CA VAL A 175 7.62 8.79 1.45
C VAL A 175 7.88 9.85 0.37
N ASP A 176 7.31 11.03 0.53
CA ASP A 176 7.48 12.18 -0.37
C ASP A 176 8.52 13.16 0.19
N SER A 177 9.56 13.49 -0.58
CA SER A 177 10.61 14.46 -0.22
C SER A 177 10.07 15.83 0.20
N SER A 178 8.86 16.20 -0.23
CA SER A 178 8.20 17.47 0.06
C SER A 178 8.91 18.70 -0.51
N PHE A 179 8.53 19.09 -1.73
CA PHE A 179 9.05 20.28 -2.43
C PHE A 179 8.96 21.63 -1.68
N LYS A 180 8.22 21.70 -0.57
CA LYS A 180 7.98 22.94 0.20
C LYS A 180 9.06 23.27 1.21
N ASP A 181 9.88 22.28 1.59
CA ASP A 181 10.92 22.46 2.58
C ASP A 181 12.28 22.21 1.93
N GLU A 182 12.93 23.29 1.52
CA GLU A 182 14.27 23.25 0.89
C GLU A 182 15.36 22.66 1.80
N SER A 183 15.08 22.47 3.10
CA SER A 183 16.03 21.79 4.00
C SER A 183 16.01 20.27 3.86
N ILE A 184 14.96 19.71 3.23
CA ILE A 184 14.81 18.28 2.99
C ILE A 184 15.44 17.95 1.62
N ASN A 185 16.38 17.00 1.61
CA ASN A 185 17.06 16.55 0.40
C ASN A 185 16.82 15.05 0.14
N ASN A 186 17.44 14.51 -0.91
CA ASN A 186 17.30 13.10 -1.29
C ASN A 186 17.77 12.12 -0.20
N THR A 187 18.80 12.47 0.57
CA THR A 187 19.27 11.66 1.70
C THR A 187 18.19 11.60 2.78
N ASP A 188 17.58 12.73 3.16
CA ASP A 188 16.52 12.74 4.17
C ASP A 188 15.31 11.88 3.75
N ALA A 189 14.94 11.93 2.46
CA ALA A 189 13.85 11.13 1.91
C ALA A 189 14.18 9.62 1.93
N LEU A 190 15.39 9.24 1.50
CA LEU A 190 15.87 7.85 1.46
C LEU A 190 16.06 7.26 2.86
N ASP A 191 16.67 8.01 3.78
CA ASP A 191 16.83 7.62 5.19
C ASP A 191 15.46 7.38 5.83
N THR A 192 14.50 8.29 5.62
CA THR A 192 13.15 8.17 6.16
C THR A 192 12.41 6.97 5.56
N ALA A 193 12.57 6.71 4.26
CA ALA A 193 11.98 5.56 3.58
C ALA A 193 12.53 4.24 4.13
N ALA A 194 13.86 4.14 4.33
CA ALA A 194 14.51 2.98 4.93
C ALA A 194 14.05 2.76 6.38
N ASP A 195 14.09 3.80 7.21
CA ASP A 195 13.71 3.74 8.63
C ASP A 195 12.27 3.28 8.84
N LEU A 196 11.36 3.69 7.95
CA LEU A 196 9.94 3.34 8.01
C LEU A 196 9.59 2.05 7.24
N GLY A 197 10.54 1.48 6.49
CA GLY A 197 10.27 0.37 5.59
C GLY A 197 9.17 0.71 4.57
N ALA A 198 9.28 1.89 3.96
CA ALA A 198 8.40 2.34 2.88
C ALA A 198 8.59 1.45 1.63
N ASP A 199 7.56 1.37 0.78
CA ASP A 199 7.62 0.60 -0.47
C ASP A 199 8.13 1.46 -1.62
N ALA A 200 7.86 2.77 -1.58
CA ALA A 200 8.39 3.73 -2.53
C ALA A 200 8.85 5.04 -1.87
N VAL A 201 9.73 5.77 -2.56
CA VAL A 201 10.19 7.11 -2.18
C VAL A 201 10.13 8.05 -3.38
N VAL A 202 9.58 9.24 -3.20
CA VAL A 202 9.64 10.33 -4.17
C VAL A 202 10.87 11.18 -3.86
N LEU A 203 11.79 11.29 -4.82
CA LEU A 203 12.99 12.12 -4.66
C LEU A 203 12.65 13.61 -4.63
N ALA A 204 13.60 14.44 -4.22
CA ALA A 204 13.50 15.89 -4.19
C ALA A 204 13.63 16.47 -5.61
N ASP A 205 12.71 17.37 -5.96
CA ASP A 205 12.75 18.22 -7.14
C ASP A 205 13.00 19.68 -6.79
N VAL A 206 13.16 20.52 -7.82
CA VAL A 206 13.23 21.97 -7.68
C VAL A 206 12.05 22.60 -8.39
N TRP A 207 11.15 23.19 -7.60
CA TRP A 207 9.87 23.73 -8.07
C TRP A 207 10.02 24.66 -9.29
N HIS A 208 9.43 24.26 -10.43
CA HIS A 208 9.48 24.97 -11.72
C HIS A 208 10.89 25.24 -12.28
N ASP A 209 11.90 24.47 -11.88
CA ASP A 209 13.23 24.50 -12.49
C ASP A 209 13.59 23.10 -13.00
N MET A 210 13.28 22.83 -14.28
CA MET A 210 13.56 21.53 -14.90
C MET A 210 15.05 21.18 -14.85
N LYS A 211 15.95 22.15 -15.08
CA LYS A 211 17.37 21.85 -15.11
C LYS A 211 17.87 21.46 -13.72
N ALA A 212 17.54 22.27 -12.71
CA ALA A 212 17.92 21.96 -11.34
C ALA A 212 17.25 20.67 -10.83
N THR A 213 16.04 20.37 -11.30
CA THR A 213 15.36 19.10 -11.03
C THR A 213 16.12 17.92 -11.65
N VAL A 214 16.49 17.98 -12.93
CA VAL A 214 17.29 16.92 -13.57
C VAL A 214 18.61 16.71 -12.83
N ASP A 215 19.33 17.80 -12.51
CA ASP A 215 20.59 17.71 -11.76
C ASP A 215 20.37 17.05 -10.38
N ALA A 216 19.32 17.44 -9.64
CA ALA A 216 18.98 16.87 -8.33
C ALA A 216 18.55 15.39 -8.41
N LEU A 217 17.82 14.99 -9.44
CA LEU A 217 17.37 13.62 -9.64
C LEU A 217 18.51 12.70 -10.07
N VAL A 218 19.42 13.16 -10.95
CA VAL A 218 20.62 12.40 -11.32
C VAL A 218 21.49 12.14 -10.08
N ASP A 219 21.73 13.17 -9.27
CA ASP A 219 22.47 13.04 -8.01
C ASP A 219 21.73 12.13 -7.01
N GLY A 220 20.39 12.22 -6.94
CA GLY A 220 19.55 11.39 -6.09
C GLY A 220 19.55 9.91 -6.47
N VAL A 221 19.49 9.59 -7.76
CA VAL A 221 19.59 8.22 -8.27
C VAL A 221 20.97 7.63 -7.96
N ALA A 222 22.05 8.39 -8.22
CA ALA A 222 23.40 7.96 -7.87
C ALA A 222 23.56 7.71 -6.36
N HIS A 223 22.87 8.51 -5.53
CA HIS A 223 22.86 8.28 -4.09
C HIS A 223 22.10 7.00 -3.71
N PHE A 224 20.90 6.80 -4.26
CA PHE A 224 20.07 5.60 -4.05
C PHE A 224 20.82 4.30 -4.38
N GLU A 225 21.57 4.25 -5.49
CA GLU A 225 22.37 3.07 -5.88
C GLU A 225 23.40 2.64 -4.82
N SER A 226 23.78 3.55 -3.93
CA SER A 226 24.72 3.29 -2.82
C SER A 226 24.05 3.26 -1.44
N HIS A 227 22.75 3.50 -1.39
CA HIS A 227 21.94 3.57 -0.16
C HIS A 227 21.49 2.17 0.29
N GLU A 228 21.05 2.03 1.55
CA GLU A 228 20.51 0.77 2.07
C GLU A 228 19.04 0.53 1.71
N TYR A 229 18.35 1.57 1.25
CA TYR A 229 16.95 1.51 0.84
C TYR A 229 16.86 0.77 -0.50
N ASP A 230 15.97 -0.22 -0.59
CA ASP A 230 15.84 -1.12 -1.74
C ASP A 230 14.43 -1.10 -2.36
N GLY A 231 13.57 -0.17 -1.93
CA GLY A 231 12.23 0.02 -2.48
C GLY A 231 12.22 0.80 -3.80
N GLU A 232 11.03 1.08 -4.31
CA GLU A 232 10.85 1.83 -5.55
C GLU A 232 11.23 3.30 -5.39
N VAL A 233 11.81 3.88 -6.43
CA VAL A 233 12.16 5.31 -6.49
C VAL A 233 11.34 5.97 -7.58
N ILE A 234 10.67 7.06 -7.19
CA ILE A 234 9.79 7.87 -8.04
C ILE A 234 10.46 9.22 -8.31
N LEU A 235 10.58 9.57 -9.59
CA LEU A 235 11.28 10.75 -10.08
C LEU A 235 10.28 11.87 -10.43
N PRO A 236 10.08 12.89 -9.58
CA PRO A 236 9.21 14.02 -9.87
C PRO A 236 9.76 14.92 -10.98
N LEU A 237 9.01 15.00 -12.07
CA LEU A 237 9.27 15.83 -13.24
C LEU A 237 8.69 17.23 -13.06
N GLN A 238 9.37 18.21 -13.65
CA GLN A 238 8.96 19.62 -13.70
C GLN A 238 8.82 20.09 -15.16
N PRO A 239 7.99 21.12 -15.44
CA PRO A 239 7.79 21.61 -16.80
C PRO A 239 9.09 22.15 -17.43
N PRO A 240 9.32 21.99 -18.75
CA PRO A 240 8.55 21.18 -19.70
C PRO A 240 8.76 19.67 -19.47
N PHE A 241 7.67 18.92 -19.28
CA PHE A 241 7.73 17.59 -18.67
C PHE A 241 8.36 16.53 -19.57
N GLY A 242 8.09 16.57 -20.87
CA GLY A 242 8.67 15.62 -21.83
C GLY A 242 10.18 15.85 -21.96
N GLU A 243 10.64 17.10 -22.01
CA GLU A 243 12.07 17.41 -22.02
C GLU A 243 12.76 17.01 -20.70
N CYS A 244 12.08 17.17 -19.56
CA CYS A 244 12.59 16.71 -18.28
C CYS A 244 12.81 15.19 -18.27
N ALA A 245 11.83 14.43 -18.76
CA ALA A 245 11.94 12.98 -18.88
C ALA A 245 13.02 12.55 -19.89
N ASP A 246 13.05 13.16 -21.08
CA ASP A 246 14.01 12.87 -22.14
C ASP A 246 15.46 13.05 -21.65
N ARG A 247 15.71 14.11 -20.88
CA ARG A 247 17.04 14.33 -20.28
C ARG A 247 17.44 13.26 -19.27
N LEU A 248 16.50 12.75 -18.45
CA LEU A 248 16.80 11.65 -17.54
C LEU A 248 17.12 10.37 -18.32
N LEU A 249 16.40 10.11 -19.41
CA LEU A 249 16.71 8.98 -20.31
C LEU A 249 18.08 9.13 -20.99
N ASP A 250 18.47 10.34 -21.39
CA ASP A 250 19.82 10.64 -21.91
C ASP A 250 20.93 10.33 -20.89
N HIS A 251 20.61 10.41 -19.60
CA HIS A 251 21.50 10.01 -18.49
C HIS A 251 21.47 8.49 -18.22
N GLY A 252 20.68 7.71 -18.95
CA GLY A 252 20.53 6.27 -18.76
C GLY A 252 19.58 5.89 -17.61
N ILE A 253 18.73 6.83 -17.16
CA ILE A 253 17.80 6.65 -16.05
C ILE A 253 16.43 6.27 -16.62
N SER A 254 16.23 4.99 -16.95
CA SER A 254 14.98 4.45 -17.54
C SER A 254 14.20 3.51 -16.64
N ASP A 255 14.85 2.93 -15.62
CA ASP A 255 14.31 1.78 -14.87
C ASP A 255 13.55 2.22 -13.60
N PHE A 256 13.12 3.48 -13.56
CA PHE A 256 12.48 4.13 -12.40
C PHE A 256 11.06 4.58 -12.72
N ALA A 257 10.25 4.76 -11.68
CA ALA A 257 8.96 5.39 -11.80
C ALA A 257 9.10 6.91 -12.02
N PHE A 258 8.21 7.49 -12.80
CA PHE A 258 8.15 8.93 -13.05
C PHE A 258 6.92 9.54 -12.40
N ALA A 259 7.00 10.80 -12.00
CA ALA A 259 5.85 11.52 -11.47
C ALA A 259 5.72 12.93 -12.06
N ILE A 260 4.51 13.42 -12.24
CA ILE A 260 4.26 14.77 -12.76
C ILE A 260 4.00 15.72 -11.61
N GLY A 261 4.99 16.54 -11.27
CA GLY A 261 4.90 17.60 -10.27
C GLY A 261 4.30 18.90 -10.82
N GLY A 262 4.24 19.95 -10.01
CA GLY A 262 3.95 21.31 -10.52
C GLY A 262 2.48 21.69 -10.70
N LEU A 263 1.57 20.74 -10.92
CA LEU A 263 0.23 21.02 -11.48
C LEU A 263 -0.94 20.98 -10.49
N LYS A 264 -0.68 20.80 -9.19
CA LYS A 264 -1.73 20.69 -8.14
C LYS A 264 -2.68 21.89 -8.09
N ASN A 265 -2.18 23.09 -8.38
CA ASN A 265 -2.95 24.34 -8.26
C ASN A 265 -3.55 24.81 -9.61
N GLU A 266 -3.46 24.01 -10.66
CA GLU A 266 -4.06 24.35 -11.94
C GLU A 266 -5.58 24.37 -11.85
N ASN A 267 -6.19 25.39 -12.45
CA ASN A 267 -7.64 25.61 -12.38
C ASN A 267 -8.45 24.64 -13.25
N THR A 268 -7.79 23.90 -14.13
CA THR A 268 -8.39 22.93 -15.04
C THR A 268 -7.52 21.69 -15.12
N ASP A 269 -8.07 20.56 -15.55
CA ASP A 269 -7.27 19.35 -15.74
C ASP A 269 -6.53 19.30 -17.09
N GLN A 270 -6.74 20.28 -17.98
CA GLN A 270 -6.09 20.29 -19.30
C GLN A 270 -4.54 20.32 -19.22
N PRO A 271 -3.90 21.13 -18.36
CA PRO A 271 -2.45 21.05 -18.14
C PRO A 271 -2.00 19.68 -17.65
N LYS A 272 -2.72 19.07 -16.70
CA LYS A 272 -2.43 17.72 -16.17
C LYS A 272 -2.47 16.66 -17.26
N LEU A 273 -3.54 16.66 -18.06
CA LEU A 273 -3.73 15.72 -19.18
C LEU A 273 -2.70 15.94 -20.29
N SER A 274 -2.31 17.18 -20.55
CA SER A 274 -1.29 17.49 -21.55
C SER A 274 0.08 17.01 -21.10
N ALA A 275 0.44 17.25 -19.84
CA ALA A 275 1.68 16.77 -19.25
C ALA A 275 1.77 15.24 -19.25
N ALA A 276 0.70 14.53 -18.85
CA ALA A 276 0.67 13.07 -18.87
C ALA A 276 0.95 12.50 -20.27
N ARG A 277 0.30 13.04 -21.30
CA ARG A 277 0.55 12.62 -22.69
C ARG A 277 1.94 12.99 -23.20
N GLU A 278 2.46 14.15 -22.81
CA GLU A 278 3.81 14.59 -23.16
C GLU A 278 4.87 13.64 -22.59
N VAL A 279 4.71 13.24 -21.32
CA VAL A 279 5.62 12.29 -20.67
C VAL A 279 5.47 10.89 -21.25
N ARG A 280 4.24 10.38 -21.45
CA ARG A 280 3.98 9.08 -22.10
C ARG A 280 4.61 8.98 -23.49
N ALA A 281 4.59 10.06 -24.26
CA ALA A 281 5.22 10.08 -25.58
C ALA A 281 6.75 9.90 -25.53
N VAL A 282 7.38 10.10 -24.37
CA VAL A 282 8.83 9.97 -24.14
C VAL A 282 9.18 8.65 -23.47
N ILE A 283 8.51 8.31 -22.37
CA ILE A 283 8.84 7.13 -21.54
C ILE A 283 8.15 5.84 -22.01
N GLY A 284 7.13 5.95 -22.87
CA GLY A 284 6.31 4.83 -23.31
C GLY A 284 5.27 4.38 -22.28
N ASP A 285 4.62 3.25 -22.59
CA ASP A 285 3.51 2.71 -21.80
C ASP A 285 3.99 1.73 -20.71
N ASP A 286 5.23 1.22 -20.81
CA ASP A 286 5.78 0.24 -19.87
C ASP A 286 6.32 0.86 -18.57
N ALA A 287 6.67 2.15 -18.58
CA ALA A 287 7.22 2.85 -17.42
C ALA A 287 6.10 3.39 -16.52
N HIS A 288 6.27 3.30 -15.19
CA HIS A 288 5.26 3.81 -14.26
C HIS A 288 5.18 5.35 -14.26
N LEU A 289 3.97 5.90 -14.32
CA LEU A 289 3.70 7.33 -14.33
C LEU A 289 2.66 7.71 -13.25
N HIS A 290 3.10 8.51 -12.29
CA HIS A 290 2.29 9.01 -11.17
C HIS A 290 1.87 10.48 -11.33
N GLY A 291 0.63 10.84 -10.99
CA GLY A 291 0.16 12.23 -10.98
C GLY A 291 0.21 12.88 -9.60
N LEU A 292 1.22 13.72 -9.32
CA LEU A 292 1.36 14.39 -8.01
C LEU A 292 0.34 15.53 -7.83
N GLY A 293 -0.53 15.38 -6.83
CA GLY A 293 -1.57 16.31 -6.45
C GLY A 293 -2.67 16.43 -7.51
N PHE A 294 -2.81 15.46 -8.41
CA PHE A 294 -3.80 15.51 -9.48
C PHE A 294 -5.22 15.44 -8.91
N GLY A 295 -5.41 14.64 -7.86
CA GLY A 295 -6.71 14.27 -7.33
C GLY A 295 -7.60 13.58 -8.36
N LEU A 296 -8.91 13.50 -8.07
CA LEU A 296 -9.83 12.75 -8.92
C LEU A 296 -11.06 13.58 -9.31
N THR A 297 -10.92 14.36 -10.38
CA THR A 297 -12.02 15.17 -10.92
C THR A 297 -12.78 14.39 -12.00
N PRO A 298 -14.06 14.73 -12.31
CA PRO A 298 -14.79 14.08 -13.39
C PRO A 298 -14.12 14.15 -14.77
N PRO A 299 -13.52 15.30 -15.20
CA PRO A 299 -12.78 15.36 -16.47
C PRO A 299 -11.55 14.44 -16.50
N LEU A 300 -10.75 14.43 -15.42
CA LEU A 300 -9.57 13.56 -15.33
C LEU A 300 -9.98 12.09 -15.31
N ALA A 301 -10.98 11.72 -14.49
CA ALA A 301 -11.49 10.36 -14.45
C ALA A 301 -12.06 9.89 -15.80
N THR A 302 -12.66 10.80 -16.58
CA THR A 302 -13.12 10.48 -17.94
C THR A 302 -11.96 10.20 -18.87
N ALA A 303 -10.91 11.04 -18.83
CA ALA A 303 -9.73 10.80 -19.64
C ALA A 303 -9.05 9.46 -19.30
N ILE A 304 -8.93 9.11 -18.01
CA ILE A 304 -8.36 7.83 -17.56
C ILE A 304 -9.21 6.63 -18.03
N ARG A 305 -10.54 6.74 -18.01
CA ARG A 305 -11.39 5.66 -18.54
C ARG A 305 -11.29 5.50 -20.06
N ASP A 306 -11.11 6.60 -20.77
CA ASP A 306 -10.98 6.61 -22.23
C ASP A 306 -9.60 6.12 -22.68
N ASP A 307 -8.59 6.27 -21.81
CA ASP A 307 -7.18 5.93 -22.02
C ASP A 307 -6.56 5.42 -20.71
N PRO A 308 -6.77 4.14 -20.33
CA PRO A 308 -6.29 3.58 -19.07
C PRO A 308 -4.77 3.65 -18.87
N ASP A 309 -4.01 3.63 -19.97
CA ASP A 309 -2.55 3.69 -19.92
C ASP A 309 -2.05 5.13 -19.68
N LEU A 310 -2.93 6.13 -19.59
CA LEU A 310 -2.55 7.54 -19.41
C LEU A 310 -1.76 7.81 -18.11
N LEU A 311 -2.12 7.13 -17.03
CA LEU A 311 -1.51 7.24 -15.69
C LEU A 311 -1.67 5.91 -14.97
N ASP A 312 -0.62 5.48 -14.25
CA ASP A 312 -0.66 4.27 -13.43
C ASP A 312 -1.17 4.56 -12.03
N SER A 313 -0.86 5.76 -11.51
CA SER A 313 -1.30 6.16 -10.16
C SER A 313 -1.46 7.68 -10.01
N LEU A 314 -2.16 8.11 -8.95
CA LEU A 314 -2.26 9.52 -8.54
C LEU A 314 -2.46 9.65 -7.03
N ASP A 315 -1.98 10.75 -6.42
CA ASP A 315 -2.33 11.06 -5.04
C ASP A 315 -3.52 12.00 -4.91
N TYR A 316 -4.33 11.73 -3.88
CA TYR A 316 -5.59 12.39 -3.64
C TYR A 316 -5.79 12.71 -2.16
N SER A 317 -5.61 14.00 -1.82
CA SER A 317 -5.76 14.52 -0.46
C SER A 317 -7.05 15.30 -0.21
N THR A 318 -7.81 15.61 -1.26
CA THR A 318 -9.04 16.42 -1.16
C THR A 318 -10.06 15.86 -0.17
N PRO A 319 -10.31 14.53 -0.09
CA PRO A 319 -11.28 13.99 0.87
C PRO A 319 -10.92 14.27 2.33
N ILE A 320 -9.62 14.38 2.64
CA ILE A 320 -9.11 14.73 3.96
C ILE A 320 -9.08 16.24 4.19
N ARG A 321 -8.89 17.05 3.15
CA ARG A 321 -8.79 18.52 3.28
C ARG A 321 -10.14 19.23 3.31
N ASP A 322 -11.10 18.75 2.53
CA ASP A 322 -12.39 19.40 2.30
C ASP A 322 -13.52 18.78 3.14
N PHE A 323 -13.19 18.19 4.28
CA PHE A 323 -14.21 17.61 5.16
C PHE A 323 -15.12 18.69 5.77
N ASP A 324 -16.31 18.27 6.18
CA ASP A 324 -17.30 19.18 6.73
C ASP A 324 -16.83 19.78 8.07
N THR A 325 -16.56 21.08 8.05
CA THR A 325 -16.18 21.85 9.25
C THR A 325 -17.29 21.94 10.31
N SER A 326 -18.52 21.50 10.00
CA SER A 326 -19.63 21.43 10.95
C SER A 326 -19.41 20.40 12.07
N VAL A 327 -18.46 19.46 11.89
CA VAL A 327 -18.06 18.50 12.91
C VAL A 327 -17.44 19.26 14.11
N LYS A 328 -18.07 19.12 15.28
CA LYS A 328 -17.62 19.76 16.52
C LYS A 328 -16.18 19.36 16.85
N ALA A 329 -15.41 20.31 17.36
CA ALA A 329 -14.07 20.06 17.86
C ALA A 329 -14.07 19.05 19.03
N GLY A 330 -13.03 18.22 19.11
CA GLY A 330 -12.84 17.20 20.14
C GLY A 330 -11.94 16.06 19.64
N ASP A 331 -11.55 15.16 20.54
CA ASP A 331 -10.63 14.05 20.26
C ASP A 331 -11.14 13.09 19.16
N GLU A 332 -12.47 13.02 19.01
CA GLU A 332 -13.17 12.20 18.01
C GLU A 332 -13.47 12.92 16.69
N ARG A 333 -13.12 14.21 16.56
CA ARG A 333 -13.36 14.96 15.31
C ARG A 333 -12.75 14.24 14.12
N LEU A 334 -11.48 13.83 14.26
CA LEU A 334 -10.74 13.15 13.20
C LEU A 334 -11.32 11.78 12.85
N SER A 335 -12.04 11.11 13.76
CA SER A 335 -12.75 9.86 13.48
C SER A 335 -13.91 10.08 12.52
N VAL A 336 -14.64 11.20 12.69
CA VAL A 336 -15.70 11.60 11.77
C VAL A 336 -15.12 12.04 10.42
N VAL A 337 -14.01 12.79 10.44
CA VAL A 337 -13.29 13.18 9.22
C VAL A 337 -12.85 11.95 8.42
N ALA A 338 -12.22 10.99 9.10
CA ALA A 338 -11.79 9.73 8.49
C ALA A 338 -12.96 8.99 7.83
N ALA A 339 -14.09 8.82 8.53
CA ALA A 339 -15.26 8.15 7.98
C ALA A 339 -15.86 8.87 6.75
N GLN A 340 -15.95 10.21 6.80
CA GLN A 340 -16.43 11.01 5.65
C GLN A 340 -15.46 10.92 4.47
N ALA A 341 -14.16 11.01 4.72
CA ALA A 341 -13.14 10.89 3.71
C ALA A 341 -13.13 9.50 3.07
N SER A 342 -13.27 8.43 3.85
CA SER A 342 -13.40 7.06 3.33
C SER A 342 -14.59 6.94 2.37
N SER A 343 -15.76 7.46 2.78
CA SER A 343 -16.97 7.40 1.95
C SER A 343 -16.75 8.13 0.62
N ARG A 344 -16.19 9.34 0.68
CA ARG A 344 -15.90 10.14 -0.52
C ARG A 344 -14.85 9.49 -1.41
N LEU A 345 -13.78 8.93 -0.84
CA LEU A 345 -12.76 8.20 -1.60
C LEU A 345 -13.38 7.03 -2.37
N ILE A 346 -14.24 6.24 -1.74
CA ILE A 346 -14.95 5.13 -2.38
C ILE A 346 -15.81 5.64 -3.54
N GLU A 347 -16.56 6.73 -3.34
CA GLU A 347 -17.37 7.35 -4.40
C GLU A 347 -16.52 7.86 -5.56
N ASP A 348 -15.39 8.49 -5.26
CA ASP A 348 -14.50 9.06 -6.26
C ASP A 348 -13.76 7.95 -7.04
N VAL A 349 -13.25 6.91 -6.37
CA VAL A 349 -12.61 5.75 -7.04
C VAL A 349 -13.55 5.11 -8.05
N ARG A 350 -14.86 5.02 -7.75
CA ARG A 350 -15.84 4.49 -8.72
C ARG A 350 -15.79 5.21 -10.06
N LEU A 351 -15.43 6.49 -10.10
CA LEU A 351 -15.30 7.26 -11.33
C LEU A 351 -14.21 6.69 -12.25
N VAL A 352 -13.20 6.00 -11.75
CA VAL A 352 -12.13 5.42 -12.60
C VAL A 352 -12.26 3.92 -12.77
N THR A 353 -13.45 3.37 -12.52
CA THR A 353 -13.75 1.95 -12.77
C THR A 353 -14.61 1.77 -14.03
N PRO A 354 -14.66 0.55 -14.61
CA PRO A 354 -15.65 0.19 -15.62
C PRO A 354 -17.11 0.42 -15.16
N PHE A 355 -17.37 0.42 -13.84
CA PHE A 355 -18.71 0.56 -13.27
C PHE A 355 -19.24 2.00 -13.27
N ALA A 356 -18.43 2.99 -13.63
CA ALA A 356 -18.84 4.39 -13.69
C ALA A 356 -19.94 4.66 -14.73
N GLN A 357 -19.99 3.85 -15.80
CA GLN A 357 -20.84 4.07 -16.98
C GLN A 357 -22.21 3.36 -16.91
N ASP A 358 -22.47 2.55 -15.88
CA ASP A 358 -23.75 1.88 -15.72
C ASP A 358 -24.85 2.87 -15.28
N ALA A 359 -25.46 3.54 -16.25
CA ALA A 359 -26.69 4.32 -16.08
C ALA A 359 -27.82 3.51 -15.42
N THR A 360 -27.75 2.17 -15.47
CA THR A 360 -28.69 1.22 -14.90
C THR A 360 -28.73 1.25 -13.37
N THR A 361 -27.65 1.67 -12.69
CA THR A 361 -27.65 1.73 -11.20
C THR A 361 -28.44 2.93 -10.67
N GLN A 362 -28.61 4.01 -11.45
CA GLN A 362 -29.43 5.15 -11.01
C GLN A 362 -30.93 4.85 -10.97
N GLN A 363 -31.43 3.83 -11.68
CA GLN A 363 -32.85 3.51 -11.71
C GLN A 363 -33.35 2.73 -10.48
N HIS A 364 -32.49 2.01 -9.75
CA HIS A 364 -32.93 1.18 -8.63
C HIS A 364 -32.97 1.90 -7.27
N LEU A 365 -32.37 3.08 -7.13
CA LEU A 365 -32.47 3.89 -5.90
C LEU A 365 -33.79 4.67 -5.79
N GLY A 366 -34.55 4.80 -6.88
CA GLY A 366 -35.88 5.42 -6.87
C GLY A 366 -37.01 4.53 -6.32
N ALA A 367 -36.72 3.28 -5.94
CA ALA A 367 -37.73 2.31 -5.51
C ALA A 367 -37.75 2.05 -3.99
N PHE A 368 -36.94 2.75 -3.19
CA PHE A 368 -36.86 2.57 -1.73
C PHE A 368 -37.41 3.74 -0.91
N GLY A 369 -38.11 4.68 -1.55
CA GLY A 369 -38.73 5.81 -0.87
C GLY A 369 -40.15 6.01 -1.37
N ASP A 370 -41.06 5.16 -0.89
CA ASP A 370 -42.49 5.42 -0.67
C ASP A 370 -43.14 4.11 -0.18
N ASP A 371 -42.91 3.78 1.09
CA ASP A 371 -43.79 2.90 1.89
C ASP A 371 -43.68 3.25 3.38
#